data_AF-A0A538GQP6-F1
#
_entry.id   AF-A0A538GQP6-F1
#
_cell.length_a   1.000
_cell.length_b   1.000
_cell.length_c   1.000
_cell.angle_alpha   90.00
_cell.angle_beta   90.00
_cell.angle_gamma   90.00
#
_symmetry.space_group_name_H-M   'P 1'
#
loop_
_entity.id
_entity.type
_entity.pdbx_description
1 polymer ?
#
loop_
_entity_poly.entity_id
_entity_poly.type
_entity_poly.pdbx_seq_one_letter_code
_entity_poly.pdbx_strand_id
1 'polypeptide(L)'
;MSVRVDRTWADVLVDCAPEVETAERLVRQLRACEVSALAFCRLLERWARGDAAPSTPGGRQAALRRAADRTETALVGLEAPLGRYLLELEPERAEGRSWYGAPGAAELLEWTPVLDRAGVRVSPLRVTQAYLELAVFLRALAGLGDAARIRSVPDRSSLWAGLFDLRENLLGRAVDDLRALAA
;
A
#
# COMPACT_ATOMS: atom_id res chain seq x y z
N MET A 1 -12.12 -5.38 -34.06
CA MET A 1 -11.46 -4.18 -33.53
C MET A 1 -11.14 -4.45 -32.07
N SER A 2 -9.93 -4.97 -31.77
CA SER A 2 -9.58 -5.38 -30.41
C SER A 2 -9.24 -4.14 -29.60
N VAL A 3 -10.08 -3.81 -28.62
CA VAL A 3 -9.71 -2.87 -27.56
C VAL A 3 -8.52 -3.50 -26.86
N ARG A 4 -7.33 -2.90 -26.95
CA ARG A 4 -6.21 -3.32 -26.11
C ARG A 4 -6.56 -2.89 -24.70
N VAL A 5 -6.98 -3.86 -23.89
CA VAL A 5 -7.03 -3.67 -22.44
C VAL A 5 -5.58 -3.60 -21.99
N ASP A 6 -5.15 -2.45 -21.49
CA ASP A 6 -3.80 -2.30 -20.94
C ASP A 6 -3.64 -3.24 -19.75
N ARG A 7 -2.55 -4.01 -19.73
CA ARG A 7 -2.21 -4.89 -18.61
C ARG A 7 -1.97 -4.07 -17.35
N THR A 8 -2.50 -4.56 -16.24
CA THR A 8 -2.42 -4.00 -14.89
C THR A 8 -1.58 -4.89 -13.99
N TRP A 9 -1.31 -4.43 -12.76
CA TRP A 9 -0.64 -5.26 -11.75
C TRP A 9 -1.47 -6.50 -11.37
N ALA A 10 -2.80 -6.44 -11.52
CA ALA A 10 -3.67 -7.56 -11.20
C ALA A 10 -3.48 -8.72 -12.19
N ASP A 11 -3.25 -8.40 -13.47
CA ASP A 11 -3.01 -9.41 -14.50
C ASP A 11 -1.71 -10.20 -14.21
N VAL A 12 -0.68 -9.53 -13.67
CA VAL A 12 0.56 -10.19 -13.23
C VAL A 12 0.28 -11.23 -12.15
N LEU A 13 -0.52 -10.88 -11.14
CA LEU A 13 -0.82 -11.80 -10.04
C LEU A 13 -1.63 -13.02 -10.51
N VAL A 14 -2.56 -12.81 -11.45
CA VAL A 14 -3.35 -13.89 -12.05
C VAL A 14 -2.45 -14.80 -12.90
N ASP A 15 -1.59 -14.22 -13.75
CA ASP A 15 -0.69 -14.98 -14.63
C ASP A 15 0.34 -15.82 -13.85
N CYS A 16 0.76 -15.36 -12.66
CA CYS A 16 1.73 -16.07 -11.81
C CYS A 16 1.11 -17.10 -10.87
N ALA A 17 -0.20 -17.04 -10.63
CA ALA A 17 -0.87 -17.92 -9.69
C ALA A 17 -0.98 -19.36 -10.22
N PRO A 18 -0.72 -20.37 -9.39
CA PRO A 18 -1.12 -21.74 -9.71
C PRO A 18 -2.65 -21.88 -9.71
N GLU A 19 -3.32 -21.20 -8.78
CA GLU A 19 -4.78 -21.21 -8.63
C GLU A 19 -5.39 -19.83 -8.87
N VAL A 20 -6.25 -19.72 -9.90
CA VAL A 20 -6.87 -18.45 -10.31
C VAL A 20 -7.75 -17.88 -9.20
N GLU A 21 -8.47 -18.72 -8.46
CA GLU A 21 -9.35 -18.26 -7.38
C GLU A 21 -8.56 -17.58 -6.25
N THR A 22 -7.37 -18.09 -5.90
CA THR A 22 -6.49 -17.47 -4.91
C THR A 22 -6.03 -16.10 -5.38
N ALA A 23 -5.61 -15.98 -6.64
CA ALA A 23 -5.23 -14.70 -7.22
C ALA A 23 -6.39 -13.70 -7.20
N GLU A 24 -7.59 -14.09 -7.61
CA GLU A 24 -8.74 -13.18 -7.61
C GLU A 24 -9.10 -12.68 -6.21
N ARG A 25 -9.02 -13.56 -5.19
CA ARG A 25 -9.23 -13.18 -3.79
C ARG A 25 -8.18 -12.16 -3.34
N LEU A 26 -6.90 -12.41 -3.65
CA LEU A 26 -5.82 -11.47 -3.34
C LEU A 26 -6.00 -10.13 -4.08
N VAL A 27 -6.30 -10.14 -5.37
CA VAL A 27 -6.51 -8.93 -6.19
C VAL A 27 -7.64 -8.08 -5.62
N ARG A 28 -8.77 -8.68 -5.24
CA ARG A 28 -9.88 -7.94 -4.61
C ARG A 28 -9.43 -7.24 -3.33
N GLN A 29 -8.65 -7.92 -2.51
CA GLN A 29 -8.16 -7.35 -1.26
C GLN A 29 -7.10 -6.27 -1.46
N LEU A 30 -6.14 -6.49 -2.36
CA LEU A 30 -5.12 -5.50 -2.72
C LEU A 30 -5.74 -4.23 -3.31
N ARG A 31 -6.83 -4.33 -4.09
CA ARG A 31 -7.58 -3.16 -4.55
C ARG A 31 -8.21 -2.38 -3.40
N ALA A 32 -8.76 -3.06 -2.40
CA ALA A 32 -9.30 -2.41 -1.22
C ALA A 32 -8.19 -1.66 -0.45
N CYS A 33 -7.02 -2.28 -0.30
CA CYS A 33 -5.83 -1.66 0.29
C CYS A 33 -5.34 -0.47 -0.54
N GLU A 34 -5.26 -0.60 -1.87
CA GLU A 34 -4.80 0.47 -2.77
C GLU A 34 -5.70 1.71 -2.65
N VAL A 35 -7.03 1.52 -2.67
CA VAL A 35 -7.99 2.62 -2.56
C VAL A 35 -7.90 3.32 -1.20
N SER A 36 -7.82 2.56 -0.10
CA SER A 36 -7.75 3.14 1.25
C SER A 36 -6.41 3.83 1.52
N ALA A 37 -5.30 3.19 1.15
CA ALA A 37 -3.95 3.75 1.24
C ALA A 37 -3.82 5.05 0.44
N LEU A 38 -4.32 5.08 -0.79
CA LEU A 38 -4.30 6.27 -1.63
C LEU A 38 -5.13 7.42 -1.02
N ALA A 39 -6.26 7.10 -0.41
CA ALA A 39 -7.07 8.10 0.29
C ALA A 39 -6.34 8.68 1.53
N PHE A 40 -5.63 7.84 2.28
CA PHE A 40 -4.82 8.25 3.42
C PHE A 40 -3.63 9.13 2.99
N CYS A 41 -2.81 8.68 2.04
CA CYS A 41 -1.66 9.43 1.53
C CYS A 41 -2.08 10.78 0.95
N ARG A 42 -3.13 10.80 0.09
CA ARG A 42 -3.63 12.05 -0.49
C ARG A 42 -4.18 13.03 0.54
N LEU A 43 -4.76 12.55 1.64
CA LEU A 43 -5.20 13.43 2.72
C LEU A 43 -4.01 14.20 3.32
N LEU A 44 -2.94 13.49 3.65
CA LEU A 44 -1.74 14.06 4.24
C LEU A 44 -0.99 14.97 3.26
N GLU A 45 -0.85 14.55 2.00
CA GLU A 45 -0.20 15.36 0.97
C GLU A 45 -0.96 16.66 0.67
N ARG A 46 -2.30 16.65 0.74
CA ARG A 46 -3.11 17.87 0.63
C ARG A 46 -2.75 18.86 1.73
N TRP A 47 -2.65 18.41 2.98
CA TRP A 47 -2.24 19.26 4.10
C TRP A 47 -0.79 19.72 3.98
N ALA A 48 0.11 18.88 3.47
CA ALA A 48 1.49 19.27 3.17
C ALA A 48 1.53 20.42 2.15
N ARG A 49 0.64 20.40 1.15
CA ARG A 49 0.43 21.47 0.16
C ARG A 49 -0.34 22.69 0.68
N GLY A 50 -0.76 22.70 1.95
CA GLY A 50 -1.47 23.80 2.58
C GLY A 50 -2.98 23.81 2.36
N ASP A 51 -3.56 22.73 1.83
CA ASP A 51 -5.01 22.59 1.72
C ASP A 51 -5.64 22.51 3.11
N ALA A 52 -6.59 23.41 3.37
CA ALA A 52 -7.26 23.53 4.64
C ALA A 52 -8.49 22.61 4.77
N ALA A 53 -8.80 21.72 3.82
CA ALA A 53 -9.96 20.82 3.90
C ALA A 53 -9.71 19.56 4.76
N PRO A 54 -10.63 19.17 5.67
CA PRO A 54 -11.78 19.95 6.17
C PRO A 54 -11.39 21.24 6.92
N SER A 55 -12.21 22.29 6.85
CA SER A 55 -11.86 23.65 7.31
C SER A 55 -11.51 23.77 8.80
N THR A 56 -12.00 22.86 9.65
CA THR A 56 -11.75 22.89 11.10
C THR A 56 -10.70 21.85 11.52
N PRO A 57 -9.89 22.15 12.57
CA PRO A 57 -8.97 21.17 13.13
C PRO A 57 -9.66 19.85 13.56
N GLY A 58 -10.82 19.94 14.21
CA GLY A 58 -11.61 18.76 14.60
C GLY A 58 -12.09 17.95 13.39
N GLY A 59 -12.47 18.63 12.30
CA GLY A 59 -12.82 17.96 11.04
C GLY A 59 -11.63 17.24 10.40
N ARG A 60 -10.43 17.83 10.46
CA ARG A 60 -9.18 17.19 10.01
C ARG A 60 -8.80 15.98 10.86
N GLN A 61 -8.90 16.08 12.18
CA GLN A 61 -8.70 14.93 13.10
C GLN A 61 -9.64 13.77 12.73
N ALA A 62 -10.94 14.05 12.56
CA ALA A 62 -11.92 13.03 12.19
C ALA A 62 -11.69 12.46 10.78
N ALA A 63 -11.20 13.26 9.84
CA ALA A 63 -10.81 12.80 8.51
C ALA A 63 -9.61 11.84 8.57
N LEU A 64 -8.58 12.18 9.36
CA LEU A 64 -7.41 11.32 9.55
C LEU A 64 -7.80 9.99 10.19
N ARG A 65 -8.57 10.02 11.29
CA ARG A 65 -9.05 8.80 11.97
C ARG A 65 -9.79 7.86 11.02
N ARG A 66 -10.74 8.40 10.23
CA ARG A 66 -11.49 7.60 9.24
C ARG A 66 -10.64 7.10 8.07
N ALA A 67 -9.60 7.82 7.69
CA ALA A 67 -8.66 7.34 6.68
C ALA A 67 -7.79 6.21 7.25
N ALA A 68 -7.30 6.38 8.48
CA ALA A 68 -6.50 5.38 9.18
C ALA A 68 -7.29 4.09 9.43
N ASP A 69 -8.50 4.20 10.01
CA ASP A 69 -9.41 3.08 10.29
C ASP A 69 -9.75 2.25 9.04
N ARG A 70 -10.14 2.91 7.94
CA ARG A 70 -10.42 2.20 6.68
C ARG A 70 -9.19 1.53 6.08
N THR A 71 -8.02 2.11 6.26
CA THR A 71 -6.76 1.53 5.76
C THR A 71 -6.36 0.35 6.61
N GLU A 72 -6.46 0.47 7.94
CA GLU A 72 -6.24 -0.62 8.89
C GLU A 72 -7.15 -1.81 8.58
N THR A 73 -8.46 -1.59 8.41
CA THR A 73 -9.42 -2.64 8.08
C THR A 73 -9.08 -3.35 6.77
N ALA A 74 -8.65 -2.59 5.75
CA ALA A 74 -8.23 -3.17 4.48
C ALA A 74 -6.93 -4.00 4.63
N LEU A 75 -5.95 -3.51 5.38
CA LEU A 75 -4.71 -4.24 5.60
C LEU A 75 -4.93 -5.51 6.43
N VAL A 76 -5.74 -5.47 7.48
CA VAL A 76 -6.07 -6.68 8.27
C VAL A 76 -6.71 -7.75 7.38
N GLY A 77 -7.60 -7.36 6.46
CA GLY A 77 -8.20 -8.30 5.50
C GLY A 77 -7.20 -8.93 4.51
N LEU A 78 -5.99 -8.38 4.37
CA LEU A 78 -4.94 -8.88 3.46
C LEU A 78 -4.23 -10.13 3.98
N GLU A 79 -4.20 -10.36 5.30
CA GLU A 79 -3.37 -11.40 5.91
C GLU A 79 -3.62 -12.79 5.32
N ALA A 80 -4.87 -13.26 5.34
CA ALA A 80 -5.23 -14.58 4.85
C ALA A 80 -5.02 -14.76 3.33
N PRO A 81 -5.55 -13.89 2.44
CA PRO A 81 -5.35 -14.08 1.00
C PRO A 81 -3.89 -13.94 0.56
N LEU A 82 -3.12 -13.03 1.18
CA LEU A 82 -1.70 -12.87 0.85
C LEU A 82 -0.88 -14.06 1.35
N GLY A 83 -1.14 -14.54 2.57
CA GLY A 83 -0.48 -15.73 3.11
C GLY A 83 -0.73 -16.96 2.24
N ARG A 84 -1.97 -17.17 1.79
CA ARG A 84 -2.31 -18.28 0.89
C ARG A 84 -1.60 -18.16 -0.45
N TYR A 85 -1.64 -16.98 -1.07
CA TYR A 85 -0.99 -16.74 -2.35
C TYR A 85 0.53 -16.96 -2.28
N LEU A 86 1.19 -16.47 -1.23
CA LEU A 86 2.64 -16.67 -1.02
C LEU A 86 3.03 -18.15 -0.86
N LEU A 87 2.18 -18.96 -0.23
CA LEU A 87 2.41 -20.40 -0.10
C LEU A 87 2.29 -21.12 -1.44
N GLU A 88 1.30 -20.75 -2.25
CA GLU A 88 1.07 -21.36 -3.56
C GLU A 88 2.07 -20.92 -4.62
N LEU A 89 2.53 -19.66 -4.57
CA LEU A 89 3.41 -19.09 -5.59
C LEU A 89 4.73 -19.88 -5.78
N GLU A 90 5.17 -20.61 -4.75
CA GLU A 90 6.36 -21.48 -4.72
C GLU A 90 7.58 -20.88 -5.47
N PRO A 91 8.49 -20.16 -4.77
CA PRO A 91 9.59 -19.49 -5.44
C PRO A 91 10.54 -20.51 -6.10
N GLU A 92 10.93 -20.23 -7.34
CA GLU A 92 11.86 -21.09 -8.10
C GLU A 92 13.26 -21.13 -7.48
N ARG A 93 13.62 -20.10 -6.70
CA ARG A 93 14.90 -19.95 -6.00
C ARG A 93 14.71 -19.26 -4.64
N ALA A 94 15.58 -19.60 -3.68
CA ALA A 94 15.58 -18.99 -2.35
C ALA A 94 16.00 -17.50 -2.33
N GLU A 95 16.75 -17.02 -3.33
CA GLU A 95 17.35 -15.68 -3.37
C GLU A 95 16.64 -14.78 -4.41
N GLY A 96 15.34 -14.54 -4.24
CA GLY A 96 14.63 -13.51 -5.00
C GLY A 96 14.98 -12.10 -4.49
N ARG A 97 15.10 -11.13 -5.40
CA ARG A 97 15.14 -9.70 -5.03
C ARG A 97 13.78 -9.07 -5.31
N SER A 98 13.30 -8.28 -4.35
CA SER A 98 12.06 -7.51 -4.49
C SER A 98 12.10 -6.61 -5.72
N TRP A 99 11.00 -6.57 -6.48
CA TRP A 99 10.92 -5.78 -7.72
C TRP A 99 10.83 -4.26 -7.47
N TYR A 100 10.57 -3.87 -6.22
CA TYR A 100 10.56 -2.50 -5.77
C TYR A 100 11.75 -2.24 -4.83
N GLY A 101 12.30 -1.03 -4.91
CA GLY A 101 13.38 -0.59 -4.03
C GLY A 101 12.86 0.01 -2.73
N ALA A 102 13.79 0.22 -1.80
CA ALA A 102 13.61 0.92 -0.53
C ALA A 102 12.92 2.29 -0.71
N PRO A 103 12.43 2.90 0.38
CA PRO A 103 11.90 4.25 0.31
C PRO A 103 12.89 5.25 -0.29
N GLY A 104 12.40 6.13 -1.16
CA GLY A 104 13.13 7.24 -1.76
C GLY A 104 12.91 8.56 -1.02
N ALA A 105 13.69 9.57 -1.36
CA ALA A 105 13.62 10.91 -0.75
C ALA A 105 12.22 11.56 -0.86
N ALA A 106 11.43 11.21 -1.88
CA ALA A 106 10.07 11.70 -2.05
C ALA A 106 9.09 11.21 -0.97
N GLU A 107 9.41 10.11 -0.28
CA GLU A 107 8.58 9.53 0.77
C GLU A 107 8.99 10.00 2.19
N LEU A 108 10.13 10.70 2.28
CA LEU A 108 10.68 11.23 3.53
C LEU A 108 10.21 12.67 3.75
N LEU A 109 9.03 12.83 4.34
CA LEU A 109 8.46 14.12 4.71
C LEU A 109 8.53 14.37 6.22
N GLU A 110 8.80 15.61 6.60
CA GLU A 110 8.70 16.04 8.00
C GLU A 110 7.24 16.38 8.33
N TRP A 111 6.57 15.48 9.06
CA TRP A 111 5.12 15.62 9.31
C TRP A 111 4.77 16.57 10.44
N THR A 112 5.66 16.81 11.40
CA THR A 112 5.42 17.72 12.54
C THR A 112 4.86 19.09 12.10
N PRO A 113 5.54 19.87 11.23
CA PRO A 113 5.04 21.17 10.81
C PRO A 113 3.72 21.10 10.03
N VAL A 114 3.45 19.99 9.33
CA VAL A 114 2.20 19.77 8.60
C VAL A 114 1.04 19.54 9.57
N LEU A 115 1.24 18.67 10.56
CA LEU A 115 0.24 18.32 11.56
C LEU A 115 -0.08 19.49 12.48
N ASP A 116 0.93 20.26 12.89
CA ASP A 116 0.77 21.47 13.70
C ASP A 116 -0.07 22.52 12.97
N ARG A 117 0.23 22.78 11.69
CA ARG A 117 -0.55 23.69 10.83
C ARG A 117 -1.97 23.18 10.62
N ALA A 118 -2.14 21.87 10.46
CA ALA A 118 -3.47 21.26 10.36
C ALA A 118 -4.23 21.29 11.70
N GLY A 119 -3.56 21.54 12.84
CA GLY A 119 -4.17 21.46 14.17
C GLY A 119 -4.62 20.05 14.53
N VAL A 120 -3.97 19.02 13.96
CA VAL A 120 -4.25 17.60 14.19
C VAL A 120 -3.31 17.08 15.26
N ARG A 121 -3.86 16.44 16.30
CA ARG A 121 -3.09 15.92 17.43
C ARG A 121 -2.94 14.41 17.31
N VAL A 122 -1.82 14.00 16.75
CA VAL A 122 -1.40 12.60 16.61
C VAL A 122 0.12 12.53 16.71
N SER A 123 0.68 11.33 16.91
CA SER A 123 2.13 11.14 16.87
C SER A 123 2.67 11.35 15.45
N PRO A 124 3.56 12.34 15.21
CA PRO A 124 4.17 12.54 13.89
C PRO A 124 4.96 11.30 13.45
N LEU A 125 5.61 10.61 14.39
CA LEU A 125 6.37 9.39 14.10
C LEU A 125 5.48 8.28 13.51
N ARG A 126 4.29 8.08 14.07
CA ARG A 126 3.33 7.09 13.55
C ARG A 126 2.79 7.48 12.18
N VAL A 127 2.58 8.77 11.95
CA VAL A 127 2.20 9.29 10.62
C VAL A 127 3.33 9.04 9.61
N THR A 128 4.59 9.31 9.98
CA THR A 128 5.76 9.03 9.13
C THR A 128 5.79 7.56 8.73
N GLN A 129 5.72 6.66 9.71
CA GLN A 129 5.85 5.23 9.47
C GLN A 129 4.68 4.69 8.64
N ALA A 130 3.43 5.02 9.01
CA ALA A 130 2.26 4.59 8.24
C ALA A 130 2.29 5.15 6.80
N TYR A 131 2.62 6.43 6.62
CA TYR A 131 2.72 7.03 5.29
C TYR A 131 3.79 6.35 4.43
N LEU A 132 4.97 6.10 5.01
CA LEU A 132 6.10 5.48 4.31
C LEU A 132 5.74 4.12 3.75
N GLU A 133 5.20 3.23 4.59
CA GLU A 133 4.87 1.86 4.18
C GLU A 133 3.73 1.84 3.15
N LEU A 134 2.72 2.71 3.31
CA LEU A 134 1.63 2.83 2.36
C LEU A 134 2.09 3.42 1.01
N ALA A 135 2.99 4.39 1.02
CA ALA A 135 3.53 4.97 -0.21
C ALA A 135 4.40 3.96 -0.97
N VAL A 136 5.24 3.19 -0.26
CA VAL A 136 6.01 2.08 -0.85
C VAL A 136 5.08 1.02 -1.43
N PHE A 137 4.01 0.65 -0.73
CA PHE A 137 3.00 -0.28 -1.22
C PHE A 137 2.36 0.19 -2.53
N LEU A 138 1.89 1.44 -2.57
CA LEU A 138 1.30 2.02 -3.79
C LEU A 138 2.31 2.05 -4.95
N ARG A 139 3.57 2.40 -4.67
CA ARG A 139 4.65 2.37 -5.67
C ARG A 139 4.97 0.95 -6.15
N ALA A 140 4.92 -0.05 -5.26
CA ALA A 140 5.15 -1.44 -5.62
C ALA A 140 4.06 -1.96 -6.58
N LEU A 141 2.78 -1.64 -6.33
CA LEU A 141 1.67 -1.96 -7.24
C LEU A 141 1.80 -1.23 -8.58
N ALA A 142 2.13 0.07 -8.54
CA ALA A 142 2.37 0.85 -9.76
C ALA A 142 3.50 0.25 -10.61
N GLY A 143 4.61 -0.13 -9.96
CA GLY A 143 5.76 -0.77 -10.60
C GLY A 143 5.43 -2.12 -11.24
N LEU A 144 4.58 -2.95 -10.63
CA LEU A 144 4.07 -4.18 -11.27
C LEU A 144 3.23 -3.85 -12.52
N GLY A 145 2.38 -2.82 -12.44
CA GLY A 145 1.59 -2.38 -13.58
C GLY A 145 2.45 -1.84 -14.73
N ASP A 146 3.49 -1.06 -14.42
CA ASP A 146 4.46 -0.59 -15.41
C ASP A 146 5.21 -1.76 -16.07
N ALA A 147 5.70 -2.71 -15.26
CA ALA A 147 6.37 -3.92 -15.72
C ALA A 147 5.48 -4.77 -16.64
N ALA A 148 4.19 -4.91 -16.30
CA ALA A 148 3.21 -5.61 -17.12
C ALA A 148 3.03 -4.96 -18.50
N ARG A 149 2.98 -3.62 -18.55
CA ARG A 149 2.83 -2.84 -19.79
C ARG A 149 4.04 -2.97 -20.72
N ILE A 150 5.25 -2.99 -20.16
CA ILE A 150 6.49 -3.12 -20.95
C ILE A 150 6.96 -4.56 -21.14
N ARG A 151 6.21 -5.55 -20.65
CA ARG A 151 6.52 -6.99 -20.70
C ARG A 151 7.83 -7.36 -19.99
N SER A 152 8.10 -6.72 -18.86
CA SER A 152 9.25 -6.97 -17.99
C SER A 152 8.82 -7.43 -16.59
N VAL A 153 7.80 -8.28 -16.53
CA VAL A 153 7.22 -8.79 -15.28
C VAL A 153 8.29 -9.52 -14.47
N PRO A 154 8.36 -9.34 -13.12
CA PRO A 154 9.29 -10.09 -12.30
C PRO A 154 9.05 -11.61 -12.40
N ASP A 155 10.10 -12.40 -12.22
CA ASP A 155 9.94 -13.85 -12.05
C ASP A 155 9.24 -14.19 -10.73
N ARG A 156 8.85 -15.46 -10.56
CA ARG A 156 8.15 -15.93 -9.36
C ARG A 156 8.94 -15.69 -8.08
N SER A 157 10.27 -15.80 -8.11
CA SER A 157 11.11 -15.61 -6.92
C SER A 157 11.15 -14.15 -6.50
N SER A 158 11.28 -13.23 -7.46
CA SER A 158 11.21 -11.79 -7.23
C SER A 158 9.82 -11.33 -6.80
N LEU A 159 8.76 -11.86 -7.40
CA LEU A 159 7.37 -11.59 -7.00
C LEU A 159 7.07 -12.12 -5.60
N TRP A 160 7.58 -13.30 -5.25
CA TRP A 160 7.45 -13.83 -3.90
C TRP A 160 8.16 -12.93 -2.88
N ALA A 161 9.42 -12.56 -3.15
CA ALA A 161 10.23 -11.75 -2.26
C ALA A 161 9.57 -10.40 -1.94
N GLY A 162 9.11 -9.67 -2.96
CA GLY A 162 8.49 -8.37 -2.72
C GLY A 162 7.08 -8.48 -2.08
N LEU A 163 6.29 -9.52 -2.37
CA LEU A 163 4.99 -9.70 -1.71
C LEU A 163 5.18 -10.08 -0.24
N PHE A 164 6.22 -10.84 0.08
CA PHE A 164 6.62 -11.16 1.45
C PHE A 164 7.09 -9.91 2.20
N ASP A 165 7.96 -9.09 1.59
CA ASP A 165 8.40 -7.83 2.19
C ASP A 165 7.23 -6.86 2.46
N LEU A 166 6.29 -6.73 1.50
CA LEU A 166 5.08 -5.94 1.69
C LEU A 166 4.24 -6.45 2.85
N ARG A 167 4.10 -7.78 2.99
CA ARG A 167 3.38 -8.39 4.10
C ARG A 167 3.98 -8.00 5.45
N GLU A 168 5.30 -8.15 5.60
CA GLU A 168 6.01 -7.85 6.85
C GLU A 168 5.90 -6.37 7.23
N ASN A 169 6.06 -5.48 6.25
CA ASN A 169 5.97 -4.04 6.48
C ASN A 169 4.54 -3.58 6.79
N LEU A 170 3.56 -4.02 6.00
CA LEU A 170 2.18 -3.58 6.14
C LEU A 170 1.52 -4.20 7.38
N LEU A 171 1.59 -5.52 7.53
CA LEU A 171 0.91 -6.24 8.61
C LEU A 171 1.70 -6.22 9.91
N GLY A 172 3.03 -6.23 9.84
CA GLY A 172 3.89 -6.25 11.02
C GLY A 172 4.17 -4.87 11.62
N ARG A 173 3.91 -3.77 10.89
CA ARG A 173 4.17 -2.40 11.38
C ARG A 173 3.06 -1.41 11.07
N ALA A 174 2.68 -1.24 9.81
CA ALA A 174 1.76 -0.18 9.41
C ALA A 174 0.37 -0.31 10.06
N VAL A 175 -0.14 -1.54 10.22
CA VAL A 175 -1.42 -1.82 10.89
C VAL A 175 -1.46 -1.24 12.31
N ASP A 176 -0.40 -1.41 13.11
CA ASP A 176 -0.39 -0.92 14.49
C ASP A 176 -0.33 0.61 14.57
N ASP A 177 0.40 1.24 13.66
CA ASP A 177 0.42 2.70 13.55
C ASP A 177 -0.94 3.25 13.10
N LEU A 178 -1.57 2.64 12.11
CA LEU A 178 -2.91 3.03 11.65
C LEU A 178 -3.96 2.85 12.74
N ARG A 179 -3.90 1.75 13.50
CA ARG A 179 -4.78 1.50 14.64
C ARG A 179 -4.63 2.58 15.71
N ALA A 180 -3.40 2.96 16.02
CA ALA A 180 -3.14 4.05 16.96
C ALA A 180 -3.61 5.42 16.44
N LEU A 181 -3.54 5.65 15.13
CA LEU A 181 -4.04 6.89 14.49
C LEU A 181 -5.58 6.95 14.40
N ALA A 182 -6.24 5.79 14.40
CA ALA A 182 -7.70 5.69 14.37
C ALA A 182 -8.37 5.97 15.74
N ALA A 183 -7.64 5.77 16.84
CA ALA A 183 -8.09 6.01 18.22
C ALA A 183 -8.31 7.51 18.54
#